data_AF-A0A1E4U0T6-F1
#
_entry.id   AF-A0A1E4U0T6-F1
#
_cell.length_a   1.000
_cell.length_b   1.000
_cell.length_c   1.000
_cell.angle_alpha   90.00
_cell.angle_beta   90.00
_cell.angle_gamma   90.00
#
_symmetry.space_group_name_H-M   'P 1'
#
loop_
_entity.id
_entity.type
_entity.pdbx_description
1 polymer ?
#
loop_
_entity_poly.entity_id
_entity_poly.type
_entity_poly.pdbx_seq_one_letter_code
_entity_poly.pdbx_strand_id
1 'polypeptide(L)'
;MAQYIGKTISLISNKGIRYVGILDNINGDEGTVSLTKVRSLGTEGRIGDYSKEIHPRPDIYEFVLFKGSDVKDLNILDIPADQVQAIPIVAPAGVSGTPAGSAAAAA
;
A
#
# COMPACT_ATOMS: atom_id res chain seq x y z
N MET A 1 -21.54 1.09 12.97
CA MET A 1 -20.58 0.97 11.85
C MET A 1 -19.17 0.63 12.37
N ALA A 2 -18.90 -0.63 12.76
CA ALA A 2 -17.62 -1.04 13.37
C ALA A 2 -16.90 -2.19 12.63
N GLN A 3 -17.30 -2.49 11.38
CA GLN A 3 -16.90 -3.73 10.70
C GLN A 3 -15.47 -3.73 10.14
N TYR A 4 -14.75 -2.61 10.27
CA TYR A 4 -13.43 -2.41 9.65
C TYR A 4 -12.31 -2.14 10.65
N ILE A 5 -12.62 -2.01 11.94
CA ILE A 5 -11.60 -1.84 13.00
C ILE A 5 -10.75 -3.11 13.08
N GLY A 6 -9.44 -2.94 13.14
CA GLY A 6 -8.46 -4.03 13.12
C GLY A 6 -8.13 -4.58 11.73
N LYS A 7 -8.82 -4.12 10.67
CA LYS A 7 -8.46 -4.49 9.29
C LYS A 7 -7.33 -3.61 8.75
N THR A 8 -6.59 -4.15 7.79
CA THR A 8 -5.57 -3.39 7.08
C THR A 8 -6.25 -2.45 6.09
N ILE A 9 -5.87 -1.19 6.08
CA ILE A 9 -6.39 -0.17 5.17
C ILE A 9 -5.25 0.43 4.38
N SER A 10 -5.46 0.55 3.08
CA SER A 10 -4.62 1.30 2.16
C SER A 10 -5.25 2.67 1.93
N LEU A 11 -4.56 3.71 2.37
CA LEU A 11 -4.97 5.10 2.25
C LEU A 11 -4.03 5.83 1.29
N ILE A 12 -4.57 6.52 0.30
CA ILE A 12 -3.80 7.38 -0.61
C ILE A 12 -4.07 8.84 -0.22
N SER A 13 -3.01 9.58 0.11
CA SER A 13 -3.11 11.00 0.40
C SER A 13 -3.22 11.83 -0.89
N ASN A 14 -3.70 13.08 -0.78
CA ASN A 14 -3.69 14.07 -1.86
C ASN A 14 -2.32 14.26 -2.53
N LYS A 15 -1.23 13.97 -1.80
CA LYS A 15 0.15 14.00 -2.33
C LYS A 15 0.50 12.79 -3.23
N GLY A 16 -0.43 11.85 -3.44
CA GLY A 16 -0.21 10.64 -4.25
C GLY A 16 0.61 9.55 -3.54
N ILE A 17 0.87 9.71 -2.24
CA ILE A 17 1.60 8.73 -1.43
C ILE A 17 0.59 7.71 -0.88
N ARG A 18 0.93 6.43 -1.01
CA ARG A 18 0.15 5.33 -0.46
C ARG A 18 0.67 4.95 0.94
N TYR A 19 -0.24 4.95 1.90
CA TYR A 19 -0.04 4.55 3.28
C TYR A 19 -0.81 3.26 3.54
N VAL A 20 -0.20 2.31 4.22
CA VAL A 20 -0.83 1.04 4.61
C VAL A 20 -0.72 0.92 6.12
N GLY A 21 -1.84 0.73 6.80
CA GLY A 21 -1.85 0.58 8.26
C GLY A 21 -3.07 -0.20 8.73
N ILE A 22 -3.21 -0.33 10.04
CA ILE A 22 -4.34 -1.00 10.67
C ILE A 22 -5.32 0.07 11.14
N LEU A 23 -6.62 -0.11 10.85
CA LEU A 23 -7.63 0.81 11.36
C LEU A 23 -7.81 0.64 12.84
N ASP A 24 -7.56 1.72 13.58
CA ASP A 24 -7.79 1.78 15.02
C ASP A 24 -9.17 2.41 15.31
N ASN A 25 -9.44 3.57 14.71
CA ASN A 25 -10.69 4.29 14.91
C ASN A 25 -11.08 5.11 13.67
N ILE A 26 -12.39 5.34 13.49
CA ILE A 26 -12.92 6.18 12.42
C ILE A 26 -14.10 7.00 12.92
N ASN A 27 -14.03 8.31 12.71
CA ASN A 27 -15.12 9.24 12.97
C ASN A 27 -15.71 9.69 11.62
N GLY A 28 -16.94 9.29 11.33
CA GLY A 28 -17.65 9.68 10.11
C GLY A 28 -18.15 11.13 10.13
N ASP A 29 -18.42 11.69 11.31
CA ASP A 29 -18.94 13.05 11.47
C ASP A 29 -17.84 14.11 11.27
N GLU A 30 -16.67 13.87 11.86
CA GLU A 30 -15.49 14.72 11.63
C GLU A 30 -14.71 14.33 10.37
N GLY A 31 -15.01 13.16 9.80
CA GLY A 31 -14.25 12.57 8.70
C GLY A 31 -12.81 12.27 9.09
N THR A 32 -12.53 11.86 10.32
CA THR A 32 -11.16 11.56 10.78
C THR A 32 -10.93 10.05 10.88
N VAL A 33 -9.73 9.61 10.53
CA VAL A 33 -9.34 8.20 10.51
C VAL A 33 -8.03 8.04 11.27
N SER A 34 -8.06 7.21 12.31
CA SER A 34 -6.91 6.85 13.12
C SER A 34 -6.37 5.50 12.67
N LEU A 35 -5.12 5.49 12.20
CA LEU A 35 -4.43 4.28 11.77
C LEU A 35 -3.23 4.02 12.67
N THR A 36 -2.98 2.75 12.97
CA THR A 36 -1.78 2.29 13.68
C THR A 36 -0.88 1.45 12.79
N LYS A 37 0.40 1.35 13.13
CA LYS A 37 1.42 0.60 12.35
C LYS A 37 1.42 0.99 10.86
N VAL A 38 1.41 2.30 10.59
CA VAL A 38 1.30 2.86 9.24
C VAL A 38 2.65 2.86 8.53
N ARG A 39 2.72 2.27 7.35
CA ARG A 39 3.90 2.25 6.48
C ARG A 39 3.64 3.03 5.20
N SER A 40 4.60 3.85 4.77
CA SER A 40 4.51 4.57 3.48
C SER A 40 5.17 3.79 2.35
N LEU A 41 4.42 3.45 1.31
CA LEU A 41 4.92 2.77 0.12
C LEU A 41 5.50 3.73 -0.93
N GLY A 42 5.46 5.04 -0.66
CA GLY A 42 5.95 6.04 -1.60
C GLY A 42 4.99 6.28 -2.76
N THR A 43 5.52 6.75 -3.89
CA THR A 43 4.74 7.13 -5.08
C THR A 43 4.74 6.08 -6.19
N GLU A 44 5.45 4.96 -6.00
CA GLU A 44 5.43 3.73 -6.84
C GLU A 44 5.49 3.99 -8.37
N GLY A 45 6.23 4.99 -8.85
CA GLY A 45 6.26 5.35 -10.27
C GLY A 45 4.96 5.95 -10.86
N ARG A 46 3.90 6.16 -10.05
CA ARG A 46 2.61 6.72 -10.53
C ARG A 46 2.69 8.15 -11.05
N ILE A 47 3.73 8.88 -10.66
CA ILE A 47 3.92 10.29 -11.01
C ILE A 47 4.65 10.46 -12.35
N GLY A 48 5.33 9.42 -12.87
CA GLY A 48 6.07 9.48 -14.14
C GLY A 48 7.32 10.37 -14.13
N ASP A 49 7.46 11.29 -13.17
CA ASP A 49 8.63 12.13 -12.96
C ASP A 49 9.61 11.52 -11.95
N TYR A 50 10.76 11.03 -12.43
CA TYR A 50 11.85 10.50 -11.59
C TYR A 50 12.33 11.48 -10.50
N SER A 51 12.21 12.80 -10.71
CA SER A 51 12.67 13.81 -9.75
C SER A 51 11.72 14.05 -8.57
N LYS A 52 10.47 13.58 -8.65
CA LYS A 52 9.47 13.68 -7.56
C LYS A 52 9.11 12.31 -6.98
N GLU A 53 9.86 11.29 -7.37
CA GLU A 53 9.64 9.92 -6.94
C GLU A 53 10.07 9.76 -5.48
N ILE A 54 9.13 9.36 -4.63
CA ILE A 54 9.38 9.04 -3.24
C ILE A 54 9.49 7.52 -3.14
N HIS A 55 10.67 7.04 -2.77
CA HIS A 55 10.90 5.63 -2.51
C HIS A 55 10.09 5.13 -1.30
N PRO A 56 9.68 3.85 -1.30
CA PRO A 56 9.05 3.24 -0.13
C PRO A 56 10.00 3.32 1.06
N ARG A 57 9.55 3.97 2.14
CA ARG A 57 10.28 3.98 3.39
C ARG A 57 9.86 2.78 4.23
N PRO A 58 10.82 2.06 4.84
CA PRO A 58 10.51 1.02 5.82
C PRO A 58 10.04 1.60 7.17
N ASP A 59 9.99 2.92 7.31
CA ASP A 59 9.50 3.60 8.51
C ASP A 59 8.03 3.23 8.80
N ILE A 60 7.82 2.66 9.98
CA ILE A 60 6.50 2.33 10.52
C ILE A 60 6.14 3.40 11.55
N TYR A 61 5.08 4.15 11.28
CA TYR A 61 4.52 5.11 12.22
C TYR A 61 3.52 4.39 13.13
N GLU A 62 3.73 4.49 14.43
CA GLU A 62 2.95 3.74 15.42
C GLU A 62 1.48 4.20 15.46
N PHE A 63 1.25 5.51 15.30
CA PHE A 63 -0.07 6.13 15.26
C PHE A 63 -0.07 7.34 14.32
N VAL A 64 -1.05 7.40 13.41
CA VAL A 64 -1.25 8.53 12.49
C VAL A 64 -2.74 8.86 12.39
N LEU A 65 -3.07 10.15 12.54
CA LEU A 65 -4.42 10.67 12.34
C LEU A 65 -4.53 11.31 10.96
N PHE A 66 -5.39 10.77 10.11
CA PHE A 66 -5.73 11.35 8.81
C PHE A 66 -7.05 12.11 8.93
N LYS A 67 -7.06 13.33 8.39
CA LYS A 67 -8.29 14.09 8.16
C LYS A 67 -8.82 13.75 6.78
N GLY A 68 -10.13 13.58 6.65
CA GLY A 68 -10.79 13.22 5.38
C GLY A 68 -10.51 14.23 4.27
N SER A 69 -10.21 15.48 4.62
CA SER A 69 -9.76 16.52 3.67
C SER A 69 -8.41 16.20 2.99
N ASP A 70 -7.54 15.45 3.65
CA ASP A 70 -6.20 15.08 3.17
C ASP A 70 -6.16 13.68 2.53
N VAL A 71 -7.28 12.96 2.59
CA VAL A 71 -7.46 11.62 2.03
C VAL A 71 -8.06 11.73 0.63
N LYS A 72 -7.39 11.14 -0.34
CA LYS A 72 -7.86 11.07 -1.72
C LYS A 72 -8.64 9.78 -1.98
N ASP A 73 -8.09 8.67 -1.51
CA ASP A 73 -8.66 7.34 -1.73
C ASP A 73 -8.43 6.49 -0.48
N LEU A 74 -9.41 5.66 -0.13
CA LEU A 74 -9.36 4.76 1.00
C LEU A 74 -9.90 3.40 0.55
N ASN A 75 -9.06 2.38 0.67
CA ASN A 75 -9.43 1.02 0.31
C ASN A 75 -9.12 0.05 1.45
N ILE A 76 -10.09 -0.78 1.80
CA ILE A 76 -9.94 -1.78 2.86
C ILE A 76 -9.36 -3.04 2.24
N LEU A 77 -8.20 -3.44 2.74
CA LEU A 77 -7.50 -4.63 2.30
C LEU A 77 -7.75 -5.72 3.34
N ASP A 78 -8.45 -6.78 2.97
CA ASP A 78 -8.61 -7.96 3.84
C ASP A 78 -7.38 -8.89 3.80
N ILE A 79 -6.26 -8.37 3.30
CA ILE A 79 -4.96 -9.02 3.24
C ILE A 79 -4.02 -8.38 4.27
N PRO A 80 -3.10 -9.16 4.88
CA PRO A 80 -2.15 -8.62 5.85
C PRO A 80 -1.26 -7.54 5.22
N ALA A 81 -0.99 -6.46 5.96
CA ALA A 81 -0.16 -5.34 5.52
C ALA A 81 1.22 -5.75 4.97
N ASP A 82 1.75 -6.89 5.41
CA ASP A 82 3.03 -7.47 4.96
C ASP A 82 2.98 -7.96 3.49
N GLN A 83 1.80 -8.37 3.02
CA GLN A 83 1.58 -8.77 1.62
C GLN A 83 1.33 -7.59 0.69
N VAL A 84 1.14 -6.38 1.23
CA VAL A 84 0.96 -5.17 0.42
C VAL A 84 2.35 -4.71 -0.03
N GLN A 85 2.87 -5.38 -1.05
CA GLN A 85 4.12 -5.00 -1.67
C GLN A 85 3.91 -3.77 -2.55
N ALA A 86 4.90 -2.89 -2.55
CA ALA A 86 4.98 -1.84 -3.55
C ALA A 86 5.02 -2.51 -4.92
N ILE A 87 4.16 -2.11 -5.85
CA ILE A 87 4.16 -2.68 -7.20
C ILE A 87 5.55 -2.39 -7.78
N PRO A 88 6.39 -3.40 -8.07
CA PRO A 88 7.59 -3.14 -8.84
C PRO A 88 7.12 -2.57 -10.18
N ILE A 89 7.84 -1.58 -10.70
CA ILE A 89 7.63 -1.01 -12.04
C ILE A 89 7.63 -2.20 -13.00
N VAL A 90 6.44 -2.68 -13.37
CA VAL A 90 6.29 -3.76 -14.34
C VAL A 90 6.59 -3.09 -15.66
N ALA A 91 7.84 -3.20 -16.11
CA ALA A 91 8.14 -3.08 -17.53
C ALA A 91 7.07 -3.86 -18.30
N PRO A 92 6.51 -3.30 -19.38
CA PRO A 92 5.26 -3.76 -19.98
C PRO A 92 5.29 -5.27 -20.17
N ALA A 93 4.21 -5.91 -19.72
CA ALA A 93 3.95 -7.34 -19.79
C ALA A 93 4.59 -8.00 -21.02
N GLY A 94 5.71 -8.69 -20.78
CA GLY A 94 6.35 -9.57 -21.72
C GLY A 94 6.57 -10.91 -21.03
N VAL A 95 5.74 -11.88 -21.42
CA VAL A 95 5.89 -13.33 -21.25
C VAL A 95 5.74 -13.86 -19.82
N SER A 96 4.51 -14.20 -19.42
CA SER A 96 3.99 -15.58 -19.47
C SER A 96 4.96 -16.58 -18.85
N GLY A 97 4.63 -17.02 -17.64
CA GLY A 97 5.29 -18.14 -16.99
C GLY A 97 5.35 -19.36 -17.90
N THR A 98 6.51 -20.00 -17.93
CA THR A 98 6.60 -21.44 -18.17
C THR A 98 7.41 -22.02 -17.02
N PRO A 99 6.83 -22.83 -16.13
CA PRO A 99 7.60 -23.66 -15.22
C PRO A 99 7.98 -24.93 -15.99
N ALA A 100 9.18 -24.96 -16.59
CA ALA A 100 9.75 -26.21 -17.08
C ALA A 100 10.77 -26.71 -16.05
N GLY A 101 10.25 -27.41 -15.05
CA GLY A 101 11.05 -28.23 -14.15
C GLY A 101 11.58 -29.47 -14.86
N SER A 102 12.76 -29.89 -14.40
CA SER A 102 13.28 -31.27 -14.39
C SER A 102 13.59 -31.97 -15.72
N ALA A 103 14.87 -32.25 -15.96
CA ALA A 103 15.49 -33.56 -15.63
C ALA A 103 16.71 -33.88 -16.51
N ALA A 104 17.78 -34.30 -15.84
CA ALA A 104 18.86 -35.23 -16.23
C ALA A 104 18.92 -35.80 -17.66
N ALA A 105 20.11 -35.79 -18.28
CA ALA A 105 21.00 -36.96 -18.42
C ALA A 105 21.97 -36.87 -19.63
N ALA A 106 23.17 -37.42 -19.40
CA ALA A 106 24.12 -38.03 -20.35
C ALA A 106 25.05 -37.14 -21.19
N ALA A 107 26.32 -37.09 -20.77
CA ALA A 107 27.49 -37.48 -21.56
C ALA A 107 28.63 -37.91 -20.63
#